data_AF-A0A0B6WUC3-F1
#
_entry.id   AF-A0A0B6WUC3-F1
#
_cell.length_a   1.000
_cell.length_b   1.000
_cell.length_c   1.000
_cell.angle_alpha   90.00
_cell.angle_beta   90.00
_cell.angle_gamma   90.00
#
_symmetry.space_group_name_H-M   'P 1'
#
loop_
_entity.id
_entity.type
_entity.pdbx_description
1 polymer ?
#
loop_
_entity_poly.entity_id
_entity_poly.type
_entity_poly.pdbx_seq_one_letter_code
_entity_poly.pdbx_strand_id
1 'polypeptide(L)' 'MQNHQNFERGSHALWVWYCQSCHAFHVRANQVILTFSHEEYAAFTRAVVACYCQNAASFDEAEEPLVSLTTN' A
#
# COMPACT_ATOMS: atom_id res chain seq x y z
N MET A 1 17.71 4.63 24.53
CA MET A 1 18.60 5.39 23.62
C MET A 1 18.14 5.11 22.21
N GLN A 2 17.92 6.18 21.44
CA GLN A 2 17.17 6.22 20.18
C GLN A 2 17.92 5.53 19.03
N ASN A 3 17.26 4.62 18.32
CA ASN A 3 17.63 4.27 16.94
C ASN A 3 16.77 5.12 16.00
N HIS A 4 17.11 6.41 15.89
CA HIS A 4 16.65 7.25 14.79
C HIS A 4 17.47 6.89 13.56
N GLN A 5 17.07 5.84 12.85
CA GLN A 5 17.60 5.60 11.51
C GLN A 5 17.13 6.75 10.62
N ASN A 6 18.10 7.47 10.07
CA ASN A 6 17.94 8.56 9.11
C ASN A 6 17.08 8.09 7.95
N PHE A 7 15.81 8.50 7.94
CA PHE A 7 14.86 8.13 6.90
C PHE A 7 15.00 9.13 5.75
N GLU A 8 15.67 8.70 4.70
CA GLU A 8 15.93 9.50 3.50
C GLU A 8 14.63 10.02 2.89
N ARG A 9 14.67 11.30 2.52
CA ARG A 9 13.56 12.11 2.01
C ARG A 9 13.31 11.76 0.53
N GLY A 10 12.85 10.53 0.26
CA GLY A 10 12.33 10.09 -1.03
C GLY A 10 10.81 10.28 -1.11
N SER A 11 10.32 10.88 -2.19
CA SER A 11 9.03 11.61 -2.30
C SER A 11 7.73 10.80 -2.23
N HIS A 12 7.71 9.54 -1.76
CA HIS A 12 6.47 8.71 -1.74
C HIS A 12 6.39 7.73 -0.56
N ALA A 13 6.95 8.05 0.61
CA ALA A 13 7.06 7.06 1.67
C ALA A 13 5.74 6.85 2.44
N LEU A 14 4.84 6.05 1.86
CA LEU A 14 3.86 5.32 2.65
C LEU A 14 4.63 4.32 3.53
N TRP A 15 4.45 4.38 4.84
CA TRP A 15 5.16 3.50 5.76
C TRP A 15 4.20 2.90 6.78
N VAL A 16 4.31 1.59 7.02
CA VAL A 16 3.45 0.87 7.96
C VAL A 16 4.31 0.17 9.00
N TRP A 17 3.95 0.31 10.28
CA TRP A 17 4.61 -0.40 11.36
C TRP A 17 3.63 -0.78 12.48
N TYR A 18 3.96 -1.84 13.21
CA TYR A 18 3.27 -2.21 14.45
C TYR A 18 4.03 -1.67 15.66
N CYS A 19 3.35 -0.91 16.51
CA CYS A 19 3.91 -0.41 17.75
C CYS A 19 3.54 -1.34 18.90
N GLN A 20 4.53 -2.02 19.49
CA GLN A 20 4.27 -2.97 20.57
C GLN A 20 3.78 -2.32 21.87
N SER A 21 4.16 -1.07 22.16
CA SER A 21 3.80 -0.43 23.44
C SER A 21 2.33 -0.02 23.51
N CYS A 22 1.74 0.40 22.40
CA CYS A 22 0.32 0.75 22.31
C CYS A 22 -0.54 -0.30 21.59
N HIS A 23 0.07 -1.42 21.16
CA HIS A 23 -0.58 -2.51 20.46
C HIS A 23 -1.37 -2.07 19.20
N ALA A 24 -0.85 -1.09 18.47
CA ALA A 24 -1.52 -0.47 17.32
C ALA A 24 -0.67 -0.52 16.05
N PHE A 25 -1.33 -0.53 14.90
CA PHE A 25 -0.71 -0.31 13.60
C PHE A 25 -0.72 1.18 13.27
N HIS A 26 0.38 1.68 12.74
CA HIS A 26 0.48 3.04 12.26
C HIS A 26 0.78 3.05 10.78
N VAL A 27 0.10 3.95 10.06
CA VAL A 27 0.34 4.21 8.65
C VAL A 27 0.72 5.67 8.51
N ARG A 28 1.96 5.93 8.08
CA ARG A 28 2.41 7.27 7.71
C ARG A 28 2.17 7.47 6.23
N ALA A 29 1.39 8.49 5.89
CA ALA A 29 1.22 8.97 4.53
C ALA A 29 1.70 10.43 4.48
N ASN A 30 2.90 10.64 3.94
CA ASN A 30 3.56 11.95 3.92
C ASN A 30 3.74 12.55 5.34
N GLN A 31 2.98 13.61 5.67
CA GLN A 31 3.02 14.29 6.97
C GLN A 31 1.93 13.81 7.94
N VAL A 32 1.05 12.91 7.51
CA VAL A 32 -0.06 12.39 8.32
C VAL A 32 0.32 11.02 8.87
N ILE A 33 -0.03 10.77 10.14
CA ILE A 33 0.06 9.44 10.76
C ILE A 33 -1.34 9.03 11.17
N LEU A 34 -1.81 7.92 10.62
CA LEU A 34 -3.03 7.24 11.04
C LEU A 34 -2.67 6.14 12.02
N THR A 35 -3.51 5.94 13.04
CA THR A 35 -3.33 4.88 14.05
C THR A 35 -4.56 4.01 14.04
N PHE A 36 -4.35 2.70 14.04
CA PHE A 36 -5.38 1.69 13.94
C PHE A 36 -5.16 0.64 15.02
N SER A 37 -6.24 0.19 15.65
CA SER A 37 -6.28 -1.13 16.28
C SER A 37 -6.05 -2.24 15.25
N HIS A 38 -5.86 -3.47 15.72
CA HIS A 38 -5.72 -4.63 14.84
C HIS A 38 -6.96 -4.81 13.94
N GLU A 39 -8.16 -4.69 14.51
CA GLU A 39 -9.42 -4.89 13.78
C GLU A 39 -9.64 -3.81 12.72
N GLU A 40 -9.38 -2.54 13.07
CA GLU A 40 -9.49 -1.42 12.13
C GLU A 40 -8.47 -1.54 10.99
N TYR A 41 -7.23 -1.95 11.29
CA TYR A 41 -6.21 -2.15 10.26
C TYR A 41 -6.60 -3.29 9.31
N ALA A 42 -7.10 -4.41 9.83
CA ALA A 42 -7.58 -5.51 8.99
C ALA A 42 -8.77 -5.09 8.11
N ALA A 43 -9.71 -4.31 8.64
CA ALA A 43 -10.82 -3.77 7.87
C ALA A 43 -10.35 -2.79 6.78
N PHE A 44 -9.41 -1.90 7.11
CA PHE A 44 -8.79 -0.98 6.17
C PHE A 44 -8.09 -1.73 5.02
N THR A 45 -7.25 -2.73 5.32
CA THR A 45 -6.56 -3.52 4.29
C THR A 45 -7.55 -4.24 3.37
N ARG A 46 -8.63 -4.84 3.92
CA ARG A 46 -9.68 -5.46 3.09
C ARG A 46 -10.34 -4.46 2.15
N ALA A 47 -10.64 -3.26 2.63
CA ALA A 47 -11.24 -2.22 1.80
C ALA A 47 -10.30 -1.74 0.68
N VAL A 48 -9.00 -1.57 0.98
CA VAL A 48 -7.99 -1.20 -0.01
C VAL A 48 -7.86 -2.28 -1.09
N VAL A 49 -7.76 -3.55 -0.69
CA VAL A 49 -7.67 -4.67 -1.64
C VAL A 49 -8.93 -4.78 -2.50
N ALA A 50 -10.12 -4.66 -1.89
CA ALA A 50 -11.38 -4.68 -2.62
C ALA A 50 -11.45 -3.56 -3.67
N CYS A 51 -11.05 -2.33 -3.30
CA CYS A 51 -10.99 -1.21 -4.22
C CYS A 51 -10.00 -1.46 -5.37
N TYR A 52 -8.82 -2.01 -5.08
CA TYR A 52 -7.86 -2.36 -6.12
C TYR A 52 -8.40 -3.42 -7.08
N CYS A 53 -8.99 -4.50 -6.56
CA CYS A 53 -9.53 -5.58 -7.39
C CYS A 53 -10.75 -5.14 -8.22
N GLN A 54 -11.61 -4.28 -7.68
CA GLN A 54 -12.74 -3.71 -8.43
C GLN A 54 -12.27 -2.83 -9.60
N ASN A 55 -11.19 -2.07 -9.40
CA ASN A 55 -10.62 -1.23 -10.44
C ASN A 55 -9.66 -2.00 -11.37
N ALA A 56 -9.12 -3.15 -10.98
CA ALA A 56 -8.26 -3.98 -11.83
C ALA A 56 -8.95 -4.37 -13.14
N ALA A 57 -10.27 -4.60 -13.10
CA ALA A 57 -11.09 -4.85 -14.30
C ALA A 57 -11.09 -3.68 -15.31
N SER A 58 -10.75 -2.45 -14.88
CA SER A 58 -10.59 -1.28 -15.77
C SER A 58 -9.16 -1.06 -16.29
N PHE A 59 -8.18 -1.83 -15.79
CA PHE A 59 -6.79 -1.75 -16.26
C PHE A 59 -6.43 -2.84 -17.29
N ASP A 60 -7.20 -3.92 -17.38
CA ASP A 60 -7.01 -4.98 -18.38
C ASP A 60 -7.33 -4.54 -19.83
N GLU A 61 -8.05 -3.43 -20.04
CA GLU A 61 -8.28 -2.88 -21.40
C GLU A 61 -7.09 -2.08 -21.96
N ALA A 62 -6.01 -1.89 -21.18
CA ALA A 62 -4.82 -1.17 -21.62
C ALA A 62 -3.62 -2.06 -22.00
N GLU A 63 -3.72 -3.38 -21.84
CA GLU A 63 -2.75 -4.32 -22.42
C GLU A 63 -3.27 -4.82 -23.76
N GLU A 64 -3.00 -4.06 -24.83
CA GLU A 64 -3.08 -4.62 -26.18
C GLU A 64 -2.13 -5.83 -26.26
N PRO A 65 -2.60 -7.02 -26.71
CA PRO A 65 -1.74 -8.17 -26.86
C PRO A 65 -0.72 -7.90 -27.96
N LEU A 66 0.50 -7.53 -27.57
CA LEU A 66 1.65 -7.57 -28.45
C LEU A 66 1.91 -9.03 -28.84
N VAL A 67 1.96 -9.23 -30.16
CA VAL A 67 2.45 -10.42 -30.89
C VAL A 67 1.40 -11.47 -31.25
N SER A 68 0.73 -11.25 -32.38
CA SER A 68 0.52 -12.30 -33.37
C SER A 68 1.19 -11.90 -34.69
N LEU A 69 2.50 -12.11 -34.76
CA LEU A 69 3.25 -12.20 -36.00
C LEU A 69 3.75 -13.65 -36.13
N THR A 70 2.82 -14.58 -36.37
CA THR A 70 3.17 -15.86 -36.97
C THR A 70 3.50 -15.61 -38.43
N THR A 71 4.79 -15.61 -38.73
CA THR A 71 5.34 -15.69 -40.08
C THR A 71 5.07 -17.09 -40.63
N ASN A 72 4.45 -17.17 -41.80
CA ASN A 72 4.67 -18.21 -42.81
C ASN A 72 4.50 -17.57 -44.18
#